data_AF-A0A1V4IIV3-F1
#
_entry.id   AF-A0A1V4IIV3-F1
#
_cell.length_a   1.000
_cell.length_b   1.000
_cell.length_c   1.000
_cell.angle_alpha   90.00
_cell.angle_beta   90.00
_cell.angle_gamma   90.00
#
_symmetry.space_group_name_H-M   'P 1'
#
loop_
_entity.id
_entity.type
_entity.pdbx_description
1 polymer ?
#
loop_
_entity_poly.entity_id
_entity_poly.type
_entity_poly.pdbx_seq_one_letter_code
_entity_poly.pdbx_strand_id
1 'polypeptide(L)' 'MSKRPLVPTAKKELDKIKTEYANEFGMKINNGDKGDKSSKLNGTTGGPIGGLMTKKMVEEFEKKLIDK' A
#
# COMPACT_ATOMS: atom_id res chain seq x y z
N MET A 1 -8.09 -15.78 -0.77
CA MET A 1 -6.92 -14.91 -0.45
C MET A 1 -7.12 -14.27 0.91
N SER A 2 -6.27 -14.60 1.89
CA SER A 2 -6.31 -13.96 3.21
C SER A 2 -5.95 -12.48 3.06
N LYS A 3 -6.78 -11.56 3.58
CA LYS A 3 -6.52 -10.11 3.59
C LYS A 3 -5.50 -9.70 4.67
N ARG A 4 -4.81 -10.66 5.27
CA ARG A 4 -3.94 -10.45 6.43
C ARG A 4 -2.49 -10.40 5.97
N PRO A 5 -1.70 -9.43 6.45
CA PRO A 5 -0.27 -9.39 6.16
C PRO A 5 0.40 -10.66 6.72
N LEU A 6 1.47 -11.10 6.05
CA LEU A 6 2.26 -12.26 6.48
C LEU A 6 2.82 -12.07 7.89
N VAL A 7 3.22 -10.83 8.21
CA VAL A 7 3.65 -10.40 9.53
C VAL A 7 2.51 -9.60 10.17
N PRO A 8 1.78 -10.14 11.17
CA PRO A 8 0.59 -9.49 11.73
C PRO A 8 0.87 -8.10 12.33
N THR A 9 2.04 -7.94 12.96
CA THR A 9 2.47 -6.69 13.58
C THR A 9 2.76 -5.58 12.57
N ALA A 10 3.04 -5.94 11.31
CA ALA A 10 3.31 -4.97 10.25
C ALA A 10 2.07 -4.23 9.77
N LYS A 11 0.85 -4.71 10.09
CA LYS A 11 -0.41 -4.13 9.58
C LYS A 11 -0.49 -2.62 9.77
N LYS A 12 -0.16 -2.14 10.97
CA LYS A 12 -0.25 -0.71 11.32
C LYS A 12 0.70 0.14 10.48
N GLU A 13 1.92 -0.33 10.25
CA GLU A 13 2.89 0.38 9.42
C GLU A 13 2.53 0.32 7.93
N LEU A 14 2.05 -0.83 7.46
CA LEU A 14 1.55 -0.96 6.08
C LEU A 14 0.38 -0.02 5.79
N ASP A 15 -0.54 0.16 6.74
CA ASP A 15 -1.66 1.10 6.62
C ASP A 15 -1.18 2.57 6.58
N LYS A 16 -0.12 2.92 7.32
CA LYS A 16 0.50 4.25 7.25
C LYS A 16 1.15 4.50 5.89
N ILE A 17 2.02 3.59 5.44
CA ILE A 17 2.73 3.69 4.16
C ILE A 17 1.74 3.82 3.00
N LYS A 18 0.66 3.02 3.04
CA LYS A 18 -0.43 3.13 2.07
C LYS A 18 -1.04 4.53 2.01
N THR A 19 -1.27 5.14 3.18
CA THR A 19 -1.88 6.47 3.29
C THR A 19 -0.91 7.55 2.84
N GLU A 20 0.37 7.43 3.20
CA GLU A 20 1.45 8.32 2.77
C GLU A 20 1.58 8.35 1.25
N TYR A 21 1.74 7.19 0.61
CA TYR A 21 1.86 7.10 -0.84
C TYR A 21 0.58 7.45 -1.59
N ALA A 22 -0.59 7.22 -0.98
CA ALA A 22 -1.83 7.74 -1.52
C ALA A 22 -1.82 9.28 -1.59
N ASN A 23 -1.34 9.93 -0.53
CA ASN A 23 -1.24 11.38 -0.47
C ASN A 23 -0.22 11.92 -1.49
N GLU A 24 0.92 11.24 -1.71
CA GLU A 24 1.90 11.62 -2.73
C GLU A 24 1.31 11.68 -4.14
N PHE A 25 0.41 10.75 -4.48
CA PHE A 25 -0.30 10.76 -5.76
C PHE A 25 -1.52 11.69 -5.80
N GLY A 26 -1.77 12.49 -4.75
CA GLY A 26 -2.97 13.33 -4.63
C GLY A 26 -4.28 12.53 -4.50
N MET A 27 -4.18 11.23 -4.15
CA MET A 27 -5.32 10.34 -4.04
C MET A 27 -5.83 10.28 -2.60
N LYS A 28 -7.06 10.76 -2.36
CA LYS A 28 -7.70 10.62 -1.05
C LYS A 28 -8.16 9.17 -0.85
N ILE A 29 -7.39 8.39 -0.09
CA ILE A 29 -7.86 7.09 0.41
C ILE A 29 -8.71 7.32 1.66
N ASN A 30 -10.00 7.05 1.54
CA ASN A 30 -10.86 6.84 2.69
C ASN A 30 -10.68 5.40 3.18
N ASN A 31 -10.44 5.24 4.49
CA ASN A 31 -10.30 3.94 5.17
C ASN A 31 -11.65 3.22 5.41
N GLY A 32 -12.76 3.81 4.97
CA GLY A 32 -14.08 3.19 5.04
C GLY A 32 -14.30 2.12 3.97
N ASP A 33 -15.41 1.39 4.11
CA ASP A 33 -15.82 0.40 3.11
C ASP A 33 -16.01 1.06 1.73
N LYS A 34 -15.41 0.42 0.71
CA LYS A 34 -15.46 0.89 -0.69
C LYS A 34 -16.39 0.02 -1.54
N GLY A 35 -17.33 -0.67 -0.91
CA GLY A 35 -18.30 -1.55 -1.57
C GLY A 35 -19.20 -0.79 -2.56
N ASP A 36 -19.47 0.48 -2.27
CA ASP A 36 -20.33 1.34 -3.10
C ASP A 36 -19.61 1.92 -4.34
N LYS A 37 -18.28 1.77 -4.41
CA LYS A 37 -17.49 2.28 -5.54
C LYS A 37 -17.34 1.20 -6.61
N SER A 38 -17.41 1.61 -7.88
CA SER A 38 -17.12 0.73 -9.00
C SER A 38 -15.75 0.05 -8.84
N SER A 39 -15.68 -1.25 -9.14
CA SER A 39 -14.42 -2.02 -9.16
C SER A 39 -13.34 -1.36 -10.01
N LYS A 40 -13.73 -0.70 -11.11
CA LYS A 40 -12.82 0.05 -11.98
C LYS A 40 -12.16 1.19 -11.21
N LEU A 41 -12.94 1.99 -10.47
CA LEU A 41 -12.43 3.11 -9.68
C LEU A 41 -11.53 2.64 -8.55
N ASN A 42 -11.91 1.56 -7.86
CA ASN A 42 -11.09 0.98 -6.79
C ASN A 42 -9.75 0.46 -7.34
N GLY A 43 -9.75 -0.16 -8.52
CA GLY A 43 -8.55 -0.63 -9.20
C GLY A 43 -7.65 0.51 -9.69
N THR A 44 -8.21 1.53 -10.33
CA THR A 44 -7.42 2.66 -10.84
C THR A 44 -6.81 3.50 -9.73
N THR A 45 -7.49 3.67 -8.60
CA THR A 45 -6.93 4.36 -7.43
C THR A 45 -5.97 3.46 -6.63
N GLY A 46 -6.33 2.20 -6.38
CA GLY A 46 -5.56 1.32 -5.50
C GLY A 46 -4.34 0.67 -6.15
N GLY A 47 -4.38 0.40 -7.45
CA GLY A 47 -3.33 -0.29 -8.20
C GLY A 47 -1.98 0.44 -8.15
N PRO A 48 -1.91 1.72 -8.55
CA PRO A 48 -0.66 2.49 -8.53
C PRO A 48 -0.06 2.60 -7.12
N ILE A 49 -0.91 2.76 -6.09
CA ILE A 49 -0.49 2.86 -4.69
C ILE A 49 0.15 1.54 -4.24
N GLY A 50 -0.52 0.41 -4.48
CA GLY A 50 0.03 -0.91 -4.15
C GLY A 50 1.33 -1.23 -4.92
N GLY A 51 1.41 -0.79 -6.18
CA GLY A 51 2.62 -0.90 -6.99
C GLY A 51 3.80 -0.12 -6.40
N LEU A 52 3.57 1.14 -6.01
CA LEU A 52 4.60 1.97 -5.38
C LEU A 52 5.01 1.40 -4.01
N MET A 53 4.05 0.96 -3.19
CA MET A 53 4.32 0.29 -1.92
C MET A 53 5.29 -0.88 -2.10
N THR A 54 4.99 -1.77 -3.05
CA THR A 54 5.83 -2.94 -3.31
C THR A 54 7.22 -2.54 -3.79
N LYS A 55 7.30 -1.57 -4.73
CA LYS A 55 8.56 -1.08 -5.26
C LYS A 55 9.47 -0.51 -4.16
N LYS A 56 8.93 0.32 -3.28
CA LYS A 56 9.68 0.95 -2.18
C LYS A 56 10.13 -0.05 -1.13
N MET A 57 9.27 -1.01 -0.77
CA MET A 57 9.64 -2.07 0.18
C MET A 57 10.79 -2.94 -0.33
N VAL A 58 10.77 -3.28 -1.62
CA VAL A 58 11.87 -4.05 -2.25
C VAL A 58 13.16 -3.21 -2.29
N GLU A 59 13.07 -1.95 -2.71
CA GLU A 59 14.21 -1.02 -2.76
C GLU A 59 14.89 -0.86 -1.38
N GLU A 60 14.10 -0.68 -0.31
CA GLU A 60 14.62 -0.59 1.05
C GLU A 60 15.25 -1.89 1.55
N PHE A 61 14.67 -3.03 1.17
CA PHE A 61 15.21 -4.33 1.51
C PHE A 61 16.55 -4.59 0.81
N GLU A 62 16.65 -4.27 -0.49
CA GLU A 62 17.89 -4.37 -1.26
C GLU A 62 19.00 -3.50 -0.66
N LYS A 63 18.69 -2.25 -0.29
CA LYS A 63 19.64 -1.35 0.39
C LYS A 63 20.19 -1.96 1.69
N LYS A 64 19.31 -2.48 2.54
CA LYS A 64 19.69 -3.12 3.81
C LYS A 64 20.52 -4.39 3.65
N LEU A 65 20.39 -5.08 2.50
CA LEU A 65 21.22 -6.25 2.19
C LEU A 65 22.62 -5.84 1.73
N ILE A 66 22.76 -4.72 1.02
CA ILE A 66 24.04 -4.20 0.52
C ILE A 66 24.84 -3.55 1.66
N ASP A 67 24.18 -2.89 2.61
CA ASP A 67 24.81 -2.24 3.76
C ASP A 67 25.27 -3.23 4.86
N LYS A 68 25.32 -4.54 4.55
CA LYS A 68 25.65 -5.63 5.48
C LYS A 68 26.88 -6.40 5.02
#